data_AF-A0A822GQC3-F1
#
_entry.id   AF-A0A822GQC3-F1
#
_cell.length_a   1.000
_cell.length_b   1.000
_cell.length_c   1.000
_cell.angle_alpha   90.00
_cell.angle_beta   90.00
_cell.angle_gamma   90.00
#
_symmetry.space_group_name_H-M   'P 1'
#
loop_
_entity.id
_entity.type
_entity.pdbx_description
1 polymer ?
#
loop_
_entity_poly.entity_id
_entity_poly.type
_entity_poly.pdbx_seq_one_letter_code
_entity_poly.pdbx_strand_id
1 'polypeptide(L)' 'TSKYTLISRSSVPTGFIGFAGNKGGVGIRFRFYETDIRFINSHSASGDG' A
#
# COMPACT_ATOMS: atom_id res chain seq x y z
N THR A 1 22.46 9.78 -12.48
CA THR A 1 21.41 8.77 -12.19
C THR A 1 20.68 9.18 -10.93
N SER A 2 19.34 9.26 -10.95
CA SER A 2 18.58 9.63 -9.75
C SER A 2 18.82 8.60 -8.65
N LYS A 3 19.24 9.04 -7.46
CA LYS A 3 19.55 8.15 -6.32
C LYS A 3 18.32 7.37 -5.86
N TYR A 4 17.14 7.93 -6.08
CA TYR A 4 15.85 7.29 -5.87
C TYR A 4 14.92 7.57 -7.04
N THR A 5 14.09 6.59 -7.40
CA THR A 5 13.03 6.76 -8.40
C THR A 5 11.74 6.17 -7.83
N LEU A 6 10.67 6.96 -7.79
CA LEU A 6 9.35 6.43 -7.46
C LEU A 6 8.87 5.56 -8.62
N ILE A 7 8.54 4.30 -8.33
CA ILE A 7 8.14 3.30 -9.34
C ILE A 7 6.62 3.21 -9.43
N SER A 8 5.93 3.08 -8.29
CA SER A 8 4.48 2.90 -8.31
C SER A 8 3.81 3.30 -6.99
N ARG A 9 2.51 3.54 -7.09
CA ARG A 9 1.57 3.70 -5.97
C ARG A 9 0.42 2.72 -6.18
N SER A 10 -0.09 2.12 -5.11
CA SER A 10 -1.23 1.22 -5.16
C SER A 10 -2.19 1.50 -4.00
N SER A 11 -3.47 1.23 -4.24
CA SER A 11 -4.50 1.22 -3.20
C SER A 11 -5.45 0.06 -3.48
N VAL A 12 -5.77 -0.70 -2.44
CA VAL A 12 -6.70 -1.83 -2.50
C VAL A 12 -7.76 -1.61 -1.43
N PRO A 13 -9.01 -1.26 -1.79
CA PRO A 13 -10.11 -1.25 -0.84
C PRO A 13 -10.46 -2.68 -0.43
N THR A 14 -10.81 -2.89 0.83
CA THR A 14 -11.21 -4.21 1.38
C THR A 14 -12.36 -4.10 2.38
N GLY A 15 -13.17 -3.04 2.27
CA GLY A 15 -14.31 -2.78 3.15
C GLY A 15 -15.48 -3.76 2.96
N PHE A 16 -16.68 -3.36 3.38
CA PHE A 16 -17.93 -4.04 3.03
C PHE A 16 -17.95 -4.43 1.56
N ILE A 17 -18.36 -5.68 1.30
CA ILE A 17 -18.40 -6.31 -0.03
C ILE A 17 -17.09 -6.23 -0.82
N GLY A 18 -15.95 -6.02 -0.15
CA GLY A 18 -14.63 -5.89 -0.77
C GLY A 18 -14.32 -4.51 -1.37
N PHE A 19 -15.24 -3.54 -1.31
CA PHE A 19 -15.06 -2.25 -1.99
C PHE A 19 -15.53 -1.03 -1.20
N ALA A 20 -16.52 -1.15 -0.33
CA ALA A 20 -17.17 -0.01 0.33
C ALA A 20 -16.77 0.11 1.80
N GLY A 21 -16.39 1.30 2.27
CA GLY A 21 -15.98 1.55 3.67
C GLY A 21 -14.54 2.04 3.79
N ASN A 22 -13.96 1.98 4.99
CA ASN A 22 -12.65 2.59 5.30
C ASN A 22 -11.49 1.60 5.50
N LYS A 23 -11.71 0.31 5.22
CA LYS A 23 -10.69 -0.74 5.33
C LYS A 23 -10.00 -0.96 3.99
N GLY A 24 -8.73 -1.30 4.04
CA GLY A 24 -7.91 -1.50 2.85
C GLY A 24 -6.43 -1.31 3.10
N GLY A 25 -5.66 -1.29 2.02
CA GLY A 25 -4.23 -1.05 2.05
C GLY A 25 -3.79 -0.01 1.03
N VAL A 26 -2.70 0.68 1.36
CA VAL A 26 -1.99 1.59 0.45
C VAL A 26 -0.52 1.19 0.39
N GLY A 27 0.08 1.36 -0.78
CA GLY A 27 1.46 1.00 -1.01
C GLY A 27 2.20 2.01 -1.87
N ILE A 28 3.49 2.19 -1.58
CA ILE A 28 4.44 2.88 -2.45
C ILE A 28 5.64 1.98 -2.73
N ARG A 29 6.12 2.00 -3.97
CA ARG A 29 7.39 1.37 -4.36
C ARG A 29 8.31 2.44 -4.90
N PHE A 30 9.53 2.47 -4.40
CA PHE A 30 10.63 3.23 -5.00
C PHE A 30 11.84 2.32 -5.14
N ARG A 31 12.69 2.69 -6.10
CA ARG A 31 13.99 2.07 -6.29
C ARG A 31 15.06 3.02 -5.76
N PHE A 32 15.92 2.53 -4.88
CA PHE A 32 17.09 3.23 -4.37
C PHE A 32 18.34 2.50 -4.87
N TYR A 33 19.11 3.13 -5.76
CA TYR A 33 20.11 2.46 -6.59
C TYR A 33 19.53 1.23 -7.32
N GLU A 34 19.97 0.03 -6.96
CA GLU A 34 19.53 -1.25 -7.55
C GLU A 34 18.51 -1.98 -6.65
N THR A 35 18.24 -1.44 -5.46
CA THR A 35 17.33 -2.06 -4.49
C THR A 35 15.91 -1.52 -4.64
N ASP A 36 14.94 -2.42 -4.77
CA ASP A 36 13.52 -2.10 -4.71
C ASP A 36 12.99 -2.15 -3.28
N ILE A 37 12.42 -1.03 -2.81
CA ILE A 37 11.85 -0.91 -1.47
C ILE A 37 10.35 -0.63 -1.59
N ARG A 38 9.55 -1.32 -0.78
CA ARG A 38 8.09 -1.18 -0.75
C ARG A 38 7.63 -0.90 0.67
N PHE A 39 6.86 0.16 0.84
CA PHE A 39 6.14 0.43 2.08
C PHE A 39 4.67 0.13 1.87
N ILE A 40 4.11 -0.72 2.73
CA ILE A 40 2.70 -1.08 2.75
C ILE A 40 2.13 -0.65 4.09
N ASN A 41 1.02 0.08 4.05
CA ASN A 41 0.20 0.39 5.22
C ASN A 41 -1.19 -0.23 5.01
N SER A 42 -1.72 -0.90 6.02
CA SER A 42 -3.03 -1.54 5.96
C SER A 42 -3.90 -1.21 7.17
N HIS A 43 -5.15 -0.85 6.90
CA HIS A 43 -6.21 -0.75 7.89
C HIS A 43 -7.11 -2.00 7.76
N SER A 44 -6.79 -3.03 8.54
CA SER A 44 -7.53 -4.29 8.56
C SER A 44 -8.89 -4.12 9.25
N ALA A 45 -9.80 -5.06 8.97
CA ALA A 45 -11.06 -5.15 9.71
C ALA A 45 -10.76 -5.19 11.22
N SER A 46 -11.42 -4.32 11.97
CA SER A 46 -11.40 -4.36 13.43
C SER A 46 -12.33 -5.48 13.89
N GLY A 47 -11.95 -6.21 14.92
CA GLY A 47 -12.82 -7.16 15.59
C GLY A 47 -12.44 -7.28 17.05
N ASP A 48 -13.43 -7.14 17.91
CA ASP A 48 -13.54 -7.84 19.19
C ASP A 48 -14.92 -8.49 19.17
N GLY A 49 -14.93 -9.82 19.16
CA GLY A 49 -16.12 -10.66 19.21
C GLY A 49 -15.80 -11.89 20.04
#